data_AF-A0A060S6M5-F1
#
_entry.id   AF-A0A060S6M5-F1
#
_cell.length_a   1.000
_cell.length_b   1.000
_cell.length_c   1.000
_cell.angle_alpha   90.00
_cell.angle_beta   90.00
_cell.angle_gamma   90.00
#
_symmetry.space_group_name_H-M   'P 1'
#
loop_
_entity.id
_entity.type
_entity.pdbx_description
1 polymer ?
#
loop_
_entity_poly.entity_id
_entity_poly.type
_entity_poly.pdbx_seq_one_letter_code
_entity_poly.pdbx_strand_id
1 'polypeptide(L)' 'MSSLFLSSPLAAMDAALTPPLRIQPLHVQQISPQAAQKRLDAFLNDFRARSIAKHSGETTTAAQLHKLVDALSEEYARKQ' A
#
# COMPACT_ATOMS: atom_id res chain seq x y z
N MET A 1 35.78 27.48 -9.63
CA MET A 1 34.74 27.55 -10.68
C MET A 1 33.59 26.70 -10.20
N SER A 2 32.52 27.34 -9.77
CA SER A 2 31.41 26.75 -9.04
C SER A 2 30.54 25.87 -9.93
N SER A 3 30.22 24.66 -9.46
CA SER A 3 29.29 23.74 -10.10
C SER A 3 27.85 24.24 -9.94
N LEU A 4 27.18 24.45 -11.07
CA LEU A 4 25.75 24.73 -11.11
C LEU A 4 25.04 23.41 -11.45
N PHE A 5 24.65 22.65 -10.42
CA PHE A 5 23.63 21.63 -10.60
C PHE A 5 22.29 22.35 -10.75
N LEU A 6 21.78 22.35 -11.98
CA LEU A 6 20.44 22.79 -12.35
C LEU A 6 19.43 22.03 -11.49
N SER A 7 18.82 22.71 -10.51
CA SER A 7 17.70 22.17 -9.76
C SER A 7 16.45 22.24 -10.64
N SER A 8 16.06 21.09 -11.20
CA SER A 8 14.81 20.95 -11.97
C SER A 8 13.59 21.00 -11.03
N PRO A 9 12.51 21.73 -11.38
CA PRO A 9 11.39 22.03 -10.49
C PRO A 9 10.35 20.89 -10.32
N LEU A 10 10.78 19.62 -10.36
CA LEU A 10 9.91 18.46 -10.06
C LEU A 10 9.84 18.13 -8.55
N ALA A 11 10.48 18.94 -7.70
CA ALA A 11 10.68 18.68 -6.27
C ALA A 11 9.47 19.04 -5.38
N ALA A 12 8.26 18.56 -5.71
CA ALA A 12 7.08 18.78 -4.85
C ALA A 12 6.15 17.55 -4.70
N MET A 13 6.63 16.35 -4.99
CA MET A 13 6.05 15.10 -4.46
C MET A 13 7.21 14.24 -3.98
N ASP A 14 7.30 14.04 -2.67
CA ASP A 14 8.47 13.55 -1.94
C ASP A 14 9.66 14.51 -1.95
N ALA A 15 9.94 15.11 -0.80
CA ALA A 15 11.31 15.55 -0.51
C ALA A 15 12.16 14.27 -0.54
N ALA A 16 12.69 13.93 -1.72
CA ALA A 16 13.34 12.67 -1.98
C ALA A 16 14.49 12.51 -0.98
N LEU A 17 14.30 11.64 0.01
CA LEU A 17 15.39 11.18 0.86
C LEU A 17 16.46 10.66 -0.09
N THR A 18 17.57 11.39 -0.19
CA THR A 18 18.65 11.07 -1.12
C THR A 18 19.85 10.65 -0.26
N PRO A 19 20.21 9.35 -0.24
CA PRO A 19 19.66 8.25 -1.04
C PRO A 19 18.32 7.70 -0.51
N PRO A 20 17.49 7.05 -1.37
CA PRO A 20 16.24 6.43 -0.94
C PRO A 20 16.46 5.36 0.12
N LEU A 21 15.46 5.18 1.00
CA LEU A 21 15.46 4.12 1.99
C LEU A 21 15.55 2.76 1.30
N ARG A 22 16.52 1.93 1.71
CA ARG A 22 16.72 0.57 1.18
C ARG A 22 16.04 -0.44 2.11
N ILE A 23 15.06 -1.16 1.59
CA ILE A 23 14.37 -2.24 2.31
C ILE A 23 14.93 -3.58 1.78
N GLN A 24 15.40 -4.45 2.68
CA GLN A 24 15.89 -5.79 2.34
C GLN A 24 14.98 -6.85 2.98
N PRO A 25 14.41 -7.79 2.21
CA PRO A 25 13.57 -8.83 2.78
C PRO A 25 14.43 -9.83 3.59
N LEU A 26 14.08 -10.02 4.86
CA LEU A 26 14.74 -11.01 5.72
C LEU A 26 14.18 -12.42 5.51
N HIS A 27 12.90 -12.52 5.22
CA HIS A 27 12.19 -13.78 5.02
C HIS A 27 10.93 -13.57 4.18
N VAL A 28 10.53 -14.59 3.42
CA VAL A 28 9.30 -14.61 2.62
C VAL A 28 8.60 -15.95 2.86
N GLN A 29 7.31 -15.88 3.18
CA GLN A 29 6.46 -17.05 3.37
C GLN A 29 5.15 -16.87 2.60
N GLN A 30 4.72 -17.91 1.89
CA GLN A 30 3.41 -17.94 1.25
C GLN A 30 2.31 -18.13 2.28
N ILE A 31 1.16 -17.51 2.02
CA ILE A 31 -0.04 -17.64 2.86
C ILE A 31 -1.19 -18.21 2.03
N SER A 32 -2.10 -18.92 2.70
CA SER A 32 -3.31 -19.40 2.04
C SER A 32 -4.24 -18.23 1.67
N PRO A 33 -5.11 -18.38 0.66
CA PRO A 33 -6.10 -17.35 0.31
C PRO A 33 -6.97 -16.92 1.50
N GLN A 34 -7.39 -17.87 2.35
CA GLN A 34 -8.17 -17.58 3.56
C GLN A 34 -7.38 -16.73 4.57
N ALA A 35 -6.09 -17.01 4.75
CA ALA A 35 -5.23 -16.21 5.60
C ALA A 35 -5.01 -14.80 5.03
N ALA A 36 -4.92 -14.67 3.70
CA ALA A 36 -4.84 -13.38 3.02
C ALA A 36 -6.10 -12.55 3.25
N GLN A 37 -7.28 -13.14 3.07
CA GLN A 37 -8.57 -12.47 3.28
C GLN A 37 -8.70 -11.94 4.70
N LYS A 38 -8.48 -12.77 5.73
CA LYS A 38 -8.54 -12.34 7.14
C LYS A 38 -7.59 -11.18 7.45
N ARG A 39 -6.38 -11.18 6.87
CA ARG A 39 -5.40 -10.10 7.07
C ARG A 39 -5.83 -8.81 6.37
N LEU A 40 -6.41 -8.91 5.17
CA LEU A 40 -6.93 -7.76 4.42
C LEU A 40 -8.11 -7.12 5.14
N ASP A 41 -9.05 -7.91 5.65
CA ASP A 41 -10.21 -7.41 6.40
C ASP A 41 -9.77 -6.65 7.66
N ALA A 42 -8.85 -7.24 8.44
CA ALA A 42 -8.28 -6.59 9.61
C ALA A 42 -7.57 -5.27 9.23
N PHE A 43 -6.73 -5.30 8.19
CA PHE A 43 -6.03 -4.12 7.71
C PHE A 43 -6.99 -3.01 7.26
N LEU A 44 -8.03 -3.35 6.49
CA LEU A 44 -9.01 -2.38 6.00
C LEU A 44 -9.78 -1.72 7.13
N ASN A 45 -10.15 -2.48 8.17
CA ASN A 45 -10.81 -1.93 9.34
C ASN A 45 -9.89 -0.91 10.07
N ASP A 46 -8.63 -1.29 10.31
CA ASP A 46 -7.64 -0.40 10.94
C ASP A 46 -7.27 0.80 10.06
N PHE A 47 -7.23 0.61 8.75
CA PHE A 47 -6.95 1.66 7.78
C PHE A 47 -8.08 2.69 7.77
N ARG A 48 -9.34 2.24 7.74
CA ARG A 48 -10.51 3.14 7.81
C ARG A 48 -10.49 3.96 9.10
N ALA A 49 -10.22 3.34 10.25
CA ALA A 49 -10.12 4.05 11.52
C ALA A 49 -9.05 5.17 11.48
N ARG A 50 -7.88 4.89 10.89
CA ARG A 50 -6.80 5.87 10.70
C ARG A 50 -7.11 6.94 9.65
N SER A 51 -7.79 6.57 8.57
CA SER A 51 -8.14 7.49 7.47
C SER A 51 -9.17 8.53 7.93
N ILE A 52 -10.17 8.10 8.70
CA ILE A 52 -11.16 9.00 9.32
C ILE A 52 -10.45 10.00 10.24
N ALA A 53 -9.56 9.51 11.10
CA ALA A 53 -8.80 10.35 12.04
C ALA A 53 -7.88 11.37 11.34
N LYS A 54 -7.39 11.04 10.13
CA LYS A 54 -6.53 11.92 9.33
C LYS A 54 -7.27 12.79 8.30
N HIS A 55 -8.60 12.67 8.21
CA HIS A 55 -9.44 13.30 7.17
C HIS A 55 -8.89 13.11 5.75
N SER A 56 -8.14 12.03 5.52
CA SER A 56 -7.73 11.65 4.17
C SER A 56 -8.93 10.99 3.51
N GLY A 57 -9.57 11.70 2.58
CA GLY A 57 -10.67 11.18 1.76
C GLY A 57 -10.30 9.85 1.12
N GLU A 58 -11.32 9.04 0.85
CA GLU A 58 -11.22 7.64 0.42
C GLU A 58 -10.16 7.44 -0.68
N THR A 59 -9.02 6.89 -0.27
CA THR A 59 -7.84 6.78 -1.12
C THR A 59 -8.06 5.69 -2.17
N THR A 60 -7.57 5.89 -3.40
CA THR A 60 -7.59 4.86 -4.47
C THR A 60 -7.06 3.51 -3.97
N THR A 61 -6.13 3.51 -3.03
CA THR A 61 -5.60 2.32 -2.35
C THR A 61 -6.69 1.50 -1.65
N ALA A 62 -7.61 2.14 -0.92
CA ALA A 62 -8.72 1.45 -0.26
C ALA A 62 -9.63 0.75 -1.29
N ALA A 63 -9.96 1.45 -2.39
CA ALA A 63 -10.76 0.87 -3.46
C ALA A 63 -10.09 -0.36 -4.11
N GLN A 64 -8.77 -0.34 -4.30
CA GLN A 64 -8.04 -1.49 -4.84
C GLN A 64 -7.99 -2.67 -3.85
N LEU A 65 -7.83 -2.40 -2.56
CA LEU A 65 -7.85 -3.43 -1.53
C LEU A 65 -9.23 -4.07 -1.40
N HIS A 66 -10.32 -3.30 -1.53
CA HIS A 66 -11.68 -3.85 -1.59
C HIS A 66 -11.84 -4.81 -2.77
N LYS A 67 -11.42 -4.41 -3.98
CA LYS A 67 -11.47 -5.29 -5.16
C LYS A 67 -10.69 -6.60 -4.97
N LEU A 68 -9.57 -6.55 -4.24
CA LEU A 68 -8.79 -7.75 -3.94
C LEU A 68 -9.55 -8.69 -2.99
N VAL A 69 -10.22 -8.15 -1.97
CA VAL A 69 -11.06 -8.95 -1.06
C VAL A 69 -12.21 -9.62 -1.82
N ASP A 70 -12.85 -8.89 -2.73
CA ASP A 70 -13.93 -9.43 -3.56
C ASP A 70 -13.41 -10.58 -4.45
N ALA A 71 -12.28 -10.38 -5.12
CA ALA A 71 -11.67 -11.39 -5.99
C ALA A 71 -11.27 -12.66 -5.22
N LEU A 72 -10.73 -12.53 -4.00
CA LEU A 72 -10.39 -13.66 -3.14
C LEU A 72 -11.65 -14.44 -2.70
N SER A 73 -12.74 -13.73 -2.43
CA SER A 73 -14.02 -14.34 -2.04
C SER A 73 -14.63 -15.13 -3.20
N GLU A 74 -14.58 -14.59 -4.42
CA GLU A 74 -15.03 -15.30 -5.61
C GLU A 74 -14.18 -16.54 -5.92
N GLU A 75 -12.85 -16.44 -5.77
CA GLU A 75 -11.95 -17.58 -5.97
C GLU A 75 -12.27 -18.72 -5.01
N TYR A 76 -12.56 -18.38 -3.75
CA TYR A 76 -12.99 -19.36 -2.76
C TYR A 76 -14.32 -20.02 -3.15
N ALA A 77 -15.32 -19.23 -3.54
CA ALA A 77 -16.63 -19.72 -3.95
C ALA A 77 -16.57 -20.64 -5.18
N ARG A 78 -15.65 -20.40 -6.13
CA ARG A 78 -15.43 -21.25 -7.32
C ARG A 78 -14.74 -22.58 -7.01
N LYS A 79 -14.04 -22.69 -5.88
CA LYS A 79 -13.28 -23.88 -5.48
C LYS A 79 -14.04 -24.80 -4.51
N GLN A 80 -15.25 -24.41 -4.11
CA GLN A 80 -16.20 -25.26 -3.39
C GLN A 80 -17.14 -25.96 -4.38
#